data_AF-A0A7M2SC16-F1
#
_entry.id   AF-A0A7M2SC16-F1
#
_cell.length_a   1.000
_cell.length_b   1.000
_cell.length_c   1.000
_cell.angle_alpha   90.00
_cell.angle_beta   90.00
_cell.angle_gamma   90.00
#
_symmetry.space_group_name_H-M   'P 1'
#
loop_
_entity.id
_entity.type
_entity.pdbx_description
1 polymer ?
#
loop_
_entity_poly.entity_id
_entity_poly.type
_entity_poly.pdbx_seq_one_letter_code
_entity_poly.pdbx_strand_id
1 'polypeptide(L)'
;MSDTDVIAEAVDGFLADPRTLRIQRDAALVADLALGGFEGLEYRVFEDRLLRDSMPILRGMLRSGTFITLSVQRYETLNIPFFVSSENRQLLHSSDAERDDIIVDVLMHARKTFRTRALLNGGWNPNFRGPKGACCLMSYFIGRCMWDFRRVYLRWVKERERIAQVEAALLDPEAFFRLLTALPHHGEPETILFSGAFMELLDAQPAETRAVVRLTCEGYADGEIADRLKSTPGAVRTRRYRFKKVLYQAASERKIWIPAQLHINGVREQQRSAV
;
A
#
# COMPACT_ATOMS: atom_id res chain seq x y z
N MET A 1 -9.61 4.59 -20.90
CA MET A 1 -8.38 5.40 -20.81
C MET A 1 -7.30 4.53 -20.20
N SER A 2 -6.14 4.38 -20.83
CA SER A 2 -5.05 3.57 -20.27
C SER A 2 -4.43 4.30 -19.07
N ASP A 3 -3.90 3.58 -18.07
CA ASP A 3 -3.11 4.21 -16.99
C ASP A 3 -2.04 5.16 -17.52
N THR A 4 -1.45 4.83 -18.68
CA THR A 4 -0.45 5.66 -19.34
C THR A 4 -1.02 6.98 -19.83
N ASP A 5 -2.28 7.00 -20.27
CA ASP A 5 -2.94 8.22 -20.74
C ASP A 5 -3.24 9.16 -19.57
N VAL A 6 -3.69 8.61 -18.43
CA VAL A 6 -3.93 9.40 -17.22
C VAL A 6 -2.62 9.95 -16.65
N ILE A 7 -1.54 9.16 -16.68
CA ILE A 7 -0.20 9.64 -16.28
C ILE A 7 0.28 10.72 -17.26
N ALA A 8 0.10 10.51 -18.56
CA ALA A 8 0.47 11.50 -19.56
C ALA A 8 -0.30 12.80 -19.34
N GLU A 9 -1.63 12.73 -19.17
CA GLU A 9 -2.47 13.91 -18.89
C GLU A 9 -2.04 14.64 -17.61
N ALA A 10 -1.78 13.89 -16.53
CA ALA A 10 -1.28 14.46 -15.29
C ALA A 10 0.08 15.14 -15.49
N VAL A 11 1.00 14.55 -16.25
CA VAL A 11 2.30 15.16 -16.57
C VAL A 11 2.14 16.36 -17.49
N ASP A 12 1.24 16.27 -18.47
CA ASP A 12 0.97 17.30 -19.47
C ASP A 12 0.40 18.57 -18.81
N GLY A 13 -0.41 18.44 -17.76
CA GLY A 13 -0.91 19.57 -16.98
C GLY A 13 0.17 20.32 -16.19
N PHE A 14 1.33 19.70 -15.93
CA PHE A 14 2.44 20.31 -15.18
C PHE A 14 3.57 20.81 -16.09
N LEU A 15 3.65 20.31 -17.33
CA LEU A 15 4.73 20.61 -18.25
C LEU A 15 4.22 21.43 -19.45
N ALA A 16 4.77 22.62 -19.65
CA ALA A 16 4.31 23.56 -20.69
C ALA A 16 4.54 23.09 -22.14
N ASP A 17 5.61 22.33 -22.39
CA ASP A 17 6.01 21.93 -23.75
C ASP A 17 5.09 20.86 -24.35
N PRO A 18 4.81 20.85 -25.67
CA PRO A 18 4.11 19.75 -26.33
C PRO A 18 4.76 18.37 -26.09
N ARG A 19 3.95 17.33 -25.92
CA ARG A 19 4.39 15.94 -25.64
C ARG A 19 5.48 15.44 -26.59
N THR A 20 5.33 15.67 -27.89
CA THR A 20 6.29 15.21 -28.91
C THR A 20 7.66 15.87 -28.75
N LEU A 21 7.70 17.18 -28.43
CA LEU A 21 8.95 17.90 -28.22
C LEU A 21 9.66 17.40 -26.96
N ARG A 22 8.92 17.11 -25.88
CA ARG A 22 9.49 16.51 -24.67
C ARG A 22 10.15 15.16 -24.96
N ILE A 23 9.48 14.28 -25.71
CA ILE A 23 10.03 12.97 -26.09
C ILE A 23 11.33 13.11 -26.88
N GLN A 24 11.39 14.03 -27.85
CA GLN A 24 12.58 14.27 -28.65
C GLN A 24 13.75 14.82 -27.82
N ARG A 25 13.48 15.81 -26.95
CA ARG A 25 14.49 16.37 -26.03
C ARG A 25 15.04 15.30 -25.09
N ASP A 26 14.16 14.49 -24.52
CA ASP A 26 14.55 13.38 -23.65
C ASP A 26 15.36 12.32 -24.39
N ALA A 27 15.05 12.05 -25.66
CA ALA A 27 15.81 11.09 -26.46
C ALA A 27 17.25 11.56 -26.71
N ALA A 28 17.44 12.84 -27.03
CA ALA A 28 18.76 13.45 -27.16
C ALA A 28 19.53 13.41 -25.83
N LEU A 29 18.87 13.81 -24.73
CA LEU A 29 19.46 13.77 -23.39
C LEU A 29 19.92 12.37 -22.98
N VAL A 30 19.11 11.33 -23.22
CA VAL A 30 19.48 9.95 -22.91
C VAL A 30 20.67 9.49 -23.75
N ALA A 31 20.72 9.87 -25.03
CA ALA A 31 21.85 9.54 -25.89
C ALA A 31 23.15 10.17 -25.38
N ASP A 32 23.12 11.43 -24.95
CA ASP A 32 24.26 12.13 -24.38
C ASP A 32 24.72 11.47 -23.07
N LEU A 33 23.79 11.22 -22.13
CA LEU A 33 24.08 10.57 -20.85
C LEU A 33 24.59 9.13 -21.01
N ALA A 34 24.20 8.44 -22.08
CA ALA A 34 24.67 7.10 -22.38
C ALA A 34 26.17 7.06 -22.71
N LEU A 35 26.74 8.13 -23.29
CA LEU A 35 28.19 8.24 -23.54
C LEU A 35 28.99 8.19 -22.23
N GLY A 36 28.43 8.73 -21.15
CA GLY A 36 28.98 8.68 -19.80
C GLY A 36 28.52 7.48 -18.96
N GLY A 37 27.85 6.48 -19.55
CA GLY A 37 27.38 5.29 -18.85
C GLY A 37 26.30 5.56 -17.79
N PHE A 38 25.58 6.69 -17.90
CA PHE A 38 24.66 7.17 -16.86
C PHE A 38 25.32 7.32 -15.49
N GLU A 39 26.53 7.87 -15.48
CA GLU A 39 27.33 8.20 -14.29
C GLU A 39 27.88 9.62 -14.36
N GLY A 40 28.62 10.02 -13.33
CA GLY A 40 29.27 11.32 -13.27
C GLY A 40 28.34 12.49 -12.95
N LEU A 41 28.87 13.70 -13.12
CA LEU A 41 28.21 14.95 -12.71
C LEU A 41 26.95 15.23 -13.54
N GLU A 42 27.02 15.03 -14.86
CA GLU A 42 25.90 15.27 -15.78
C GLU A 42 24.69 14.40 -15.44
N TYR A 43 24.93 13.12 -15.15
CA TYR A 43 23.87 12.22 -14.70
C TYR A 43 23.27 12.65 -13.37
N ARG A 44 24.08 13.10 -12.40
CA ARG A 44 23.57 13.58 -11.10
C ARG A 44 22.72 14.83 -11.24
N VAL A 45 23.11 15.76 -12.12
CA VAL A 45 22.32 16.96 -12.42
C VAL A 45 20.99 16.59 -13.06
N PHE A 46 21.00 15.63 -14.00
CA PHE A 46 19.77 15.09 -14.58
C PHE A 46 18.89 14.41 -13.52
N GLU A 47 19.45 13.54 -12.68
CA GLU A 47 18.72 12.84 -11.63
C GLU A 47 18.08 13.85 -10.65
N ASP A 48 18.83 14.85 -10.18
CA ASP A 48 18.29 15.87 -9.27
C ASP A 48 17.13 16.63 -9.89
N ARG A 49 17.25 17.01 -11.17
CA ARG A 49 16.16 17.66 -11.91
C ARG A 49 14.94 16.75 -12.03
N LEU A 50 15.13 15.49 -12.41
CA LEU A 50 14.04 14.52 -12.55
C LEU A 50 13.27 14.33 -11.21
N LEU A 51 14.00 14.23 -10.10
CA LEU A 51 13.41 14.10 -8.77
C LEU A 51 12.68 15.37 -8.33
N ARG A 52 13.29 16.53 -8.53
CA ARG A 52 12.71 17.84 -8.21
C ARG A 52 11.41 18.09 -8.98
N ASP A 53 11.42 17.81 -10.27
CA ASP A 53 10.29 18.10 -11.16
C ASP A 53 9.14 17.08 -11.00
N SER A 54 9.45 15.85 -10.55
CA SER A 54 8.43 14.83 -10.27
C SER A 54 7.68 15.04 -8.95
N MET A 55 8.31 15.67 -7.96
CA MET A 55 7.72 15.96 -6.64
C MET A 55 6.35 16.66 -6.72
N PRO A 56 6.18 17.82 -7.41
CA PRO A 56 4.88 18.50 -7.47
C PRO A 56 3.81 17.68 -8.19
N ILE A 57 4.19 16.88 -9.20
CA ILE A 57 3.27 15.99 -9.93
C ILE A 57 2.75 14.90 -8.98
N LEU A 58 3.65 14.18 -8.31
CA LEU A 58 3.28 13.12 -7.36
C LEU A 58 2.44 13.67 -6.21
N ARG A 59 2.77 14.85 -5.70
CA ARG A 59 2.02 15.53 -4.64
C ARG A 59 0.60 15.85 -5.09
N GLY A 60 0.44 16.40 -6.30
CA GLY A 60 -0.87 16.66 -6.90
C GLY A 60 -1.70 15.38 -7.08
N MET A 61 -1.09 14.32 -7.62
CA MET A 61 -1.77 13.05 -7.87
C MET A 61 -2.11 12.28 -6.58
N LEU A 62 -1.30 12.38 -5.52
CA LEU A 62 -1.64 11.82 -4.20
C LEU A 62 -2.78 12.60 -3.56
N ARG A 63 -2.74 13.93 -3.63
CA ARG A 63 -3.81 14.79 -3.11
C ARG A 63 -5.14 14.47 -3.79
N SER A 64 -5.18 14.32 -5.11
CA SER A 64 -6.41 13.96 -5.82
C SER A 64 -6.84 12.49 -5.66
N GLY A 65 -5.96 11.64 -5.11
CA GLY A 65 -6.15 10.19 -5.05
C GLY A 65 -5.93 9.46 -6.39
N THR A 66 -5.58 10.17 -7.46
CA THR A 66 -5.31 9.59 -8.79
C THR A 66 -4.12 8.63 -8.74
N PHE A 67 -3.04 8.98 -8.03
CA PHE A 67 -1.86 8.12 -7.90
C PHE A 67 -2.19 6.78 -7.22
N ILE A 68 -3.01 6.84 -6.17
CA ILE A 68 -3.47 5.66 -5.42
C ILE A 68 -4.35 4.78 -6.31
N THR A 69 -5.34 5.38 -6.96
CA THR A 69 -6.29 4.67 -7.83
C THR A 69 -5.56 3.93 -8.94
N LEU A 70 -4.66 4.60 -9.67
CA LEU A 70 -3.90 3.99 -10.76
C LEU A 70 -2.95 2.90 -10.27
N SER A 71 -2.30 3.12 -9.12
CA SER A 71 -1.42 2.11 -8.55
C SER A 71 -2.21 0.84 -8.17
N VAL A 72 -3.35 0.99 -7.48
CA VAL A 72 -4.22 -0.14 -7.10
C VAL A 72 -4.73 -0.87 -8.33
N GLN A 73 -5.28 -0.16 -9.32
CA GLN A 73 -5.76 -0.75 -10.58
C GLN A 73 -4.66 -1.55 -11.28
N ARG A 74 -3.44 -1.01 -11.33
CA ARG A 74 -2.32 -1.72 -11.97
C ARG A 74 -2.00 -3.05 -11.29
N TYR A 75 -1.91 -3.08 -9.96
CA TYR A 75 -1.68 -4.34 -9.24
C TYR A 75 -2.87 -5.30 -9.34
N GLU A 76 -4.10 -4.79 -9.39
CA GLU A 76 -5.32 -5.58 -9.63
C GLU A 76 -5.26 -6.30 -10.98
N THR A 77 -4.80 -5.65 -12.06
CA THR A 77 -4.65 -6.30 -13.38
C THR A 77 -3.63 -7.44 -13.39
N LEU A 78 -2.73 -7.48 -12.41
CA LEU A 78 -1.71 -8.51 -12.24
C LEU A 78 -2.12 -9.58 -11.21
N ASN A 79 -3.34 -9.50 -10.67
CA ASN A 79 -3.82 -10.32 -9.56
C ASN A 79 -2.89 -10.26 -8.32
N ILE A 80 -2.24 -9.12 -8.10
CA ILE A 80 -1.40 -8.89 -6.93
C ILE A 80 -2.20 -8.08 -5.91
N PRO A 81 -2.37 -8.57 -4.67
CA PRO A 81 -3.10 -7.84 -3.64
C PRO A 81 -2.43 -6.50 -3.30
N PHE A 82 -3.17 -5.41 -3.47
CA PHE A 82 -2.77 -4.09 -3.04
C PHE A 82 -4.00 -3.22 -2.77
N PHE A 83 -4.06 -2.63 -1.57
CA PHE A 83 -5.14 -1.76 -1.14
C PHE A 83 -4.58 -0.63 -0.27
N VAL A 84 -5.29 0.50 -0.27
CA VAL A 84 -5.00 1.67 0.57
C VAL A 84 -6.28 2.02 1.31
N SER A 85 -6.25 2.00 2.65
CA SER A 85 -7.42 2.25 3.50
C SER A 85 -8.03 3.64 3.28
N SER A 86 -9.32 3.78 3.55
CA SER A 86 -10.04 5.06 3.48
C SER A 86 -9.40 6.12 4.37
N GLU A 87 -8.98 5.75 5.58
CA GLU A 87 -8.25 6.62 6.51
C GLU A 87 -6.93 7.11 5.89
N ASN A 88 -6.11 6.20 5.38
CA ASN A 88 -4.83 6.57 4.76
C ASN A 88 -5.03 7.40 3.48
N ARG A 89 -6.09 7.13 2.70
CA ARG A 89 -6.47 7.99 1.56
C ARG A 89 -6.83 9.39 2.02
N GLN A 90 -7.65 9.51 3.06
CA GLN A 90 -8.08 10.80 3.60
C GLN A 90 -6.89 11.59 4.19
N LEU A 91 -5.97 10.89 4.85
CA LEU A 91 -4.76 11.47 5.38
C LEU A 91 -3.85 12.00 4.27
N LEU A 92 -3.57 11.18 3.25
CA LEU A 92 -2.78 11.60 2.09
C LEU A 92 -3.48 12.68 1.25
N HIS A 93 -4.80 12.82 1.35
CA HIS A 93 -5.56 13.93 0.77
C HIS A 93 -5.43 15.22 1.60
N SER A 94 -5.43 15.13 2.93
CA SER A 94 -5.52 16.31 3.82
C SER A 94 -4.16 16.84 4.31
N SER A 95 -3.14 16.00 4.45
CA SER A 95 -1.85 16.39 5.02
C SER A 95 -0.74 16.53 3.97
N ASP A 96 -0.16 17.73 3.86
CA ASP A 96 1.02 17.97 3.02
C ASP A 96 2.26 17.23 3.55
N ALA A 97 2.47 17.21 4.86
CA ALA A 97 3.63 16.57 5.48
C ALA A 97 3.66 15.05 5.20
N GLU A 98 2.49 14.40 5.27
CA GLU A 98 2.38 12.96 4.99
C GLU A 98 2.59 12.62 3.52
N ARG A 99 2.13 13.50 2.62
CA ARG A 99 2.44 13.39 1.20
C ARG A 99 3.95 13.50 0.97
N ASP A 100 4.60 14.48 1.58
CA ASP A 100 6.04 14.67 1.37
C ASP A 100 6.85 13.48 1.85
N ASP A 101 6.53 12.97 3.04
CA ASP A 101 7.21 11.81 3.63
C ASP A 101 7.15 10.58 2.70
N ILE A 102 5.94 10.18 2.29
CA ILE A 102 5.78 9.02 1.42
C ILE A 102 6.37 9.25 0.01
N ILE A 103 6.29 10.47 -0.54
CA ILE A 103 6.84 10.76 -1.87
C ILE A 103 8.37 10.66 -1.85
N VAL A 104 9.04 11.19 -0.83
CA VAL A 104 10.49 11.08 -0.72
C VAL A 104 10.94 9.62 -0.78
N ASP A 105 10.26 8.74 -0.03
CA ASP A 105 10.55 7.31 -0.07
C ASP A 105 10.28 6.66 -1.43
N VAL A 106 9.17 7.03 -2.08
CA VAL A 106 8.84 6.58 -3.45
C VAL A 106 9.93 7.00 -4.43
N LEU A 107 10.35 8.26 -4.40
CA LEU A 107 11.38 8.82 -5.27
C LEU A 107 12.74 8.14 -5.03
N MET A 108 13.11 7.91 -3.77
CA MET A 108 14.35 7.23 -3.39
C MET A 108 14.41 5.77 -3.85
N HIS A 109 13.28 5.08 -3.86
CA HIS A 109 13.20 3.74 -4.40
C HIS A 109 13.18 3.75 -5.94
N ALA A 110 12.37 4.63 -6.53
CA ALA A 110 12.15 4.72 -7.97
C ALA A 110 13.41 5.16 -8.72
N ARG A 111 14.24 6.07 -8.19
CA ARG A 111 15.48 6.50 -8.87
C ARG A 111 16.43 5.34 -9.16
N LYS A 112 16.60 4.44 -8.19
CA LYS A 112 17.51 3.30 -8.30
C LYS A 112 17.02 2.35 -9.38
N THR A 113 15.73 2.04 -9.35
CA THR A 113 15.12 1.11 -10.30
C THR A 113 14.98 1.71 -11.68
N PHE A 114 14.78 3.03 -11.79
CA PHE A 114 14.74 3.78 -13.04
C PHE A 114 16.08 3.75 -13.76
N ARG A 115 17.19 4.06 -13.07
CA ARG A 115 18.54 4.01 -13.67
C ARG A 115 18.82 2.65 -14.31
N THR A 116 18.60 1.57 -13.57
CA THR A 116 18.88 0.22 -14.06
C THR A 116 17.91 -0.22 -15.15
N ARG A 117 16.60 -0.05 -14.94
CA ARG A 117 15.59 -0.63 -15.85
C ARG A 117 15.31 0.24 -17.06
N ALA A 118 15.22 1.55 -16.89
CA ALA A 118 14.84 2.48 -17.95
C ALA A 118 16.04 2.83 -18.83
N LEU A 119 17.17 3.17 -18.21
CA LEU A 119 18.35 3.71 -18.90
C LEU A 119 19.33 2.60 -19.30
N LEU A 120 19.93 1.91 -18.31
CA LEU A 120 20.96 0.90 -18.58
C LEU A 120 20.44 -0.30 -19.38
N ASN A 121 19.24 -0.79 -19.06
CA ASN A 121 18.63 -1.93 -19.74
C ASN A 121 17.72 -1.52 -20.92
N GLY A 122 17.68 -0.23 -21.29
CA GLY A 122 16.88 0.25 -22.42
C GLY A 122 15.36 0.06 -22.27
N GLY A 123 14.84 0.01 -21.05
CA GLY A 123 13.41 -0.19 -20.80
C GLY A 123 12.54 1.03 -21.14
N TRP A 124 13.13 2.22 -21.26
CA TRP A 124 12.46 3.38 -21.85
C TRP A 124 12.78 3.46 -23.35
N ASN A 125 11.76 3.65 -24.18
CA ASN A 125 11.90 3.73 -25.63
C ASN A 125 11.08 4.92 -26.18
N PRO A 126 11.73 5.96 -26.75
CA PRO A 126 11.04 7.13 -27.29
C PRO A 126 10.21 6.84 -28.55
N ASN A 127 10.42 5.68 -29.17
CA ASN A 127 9.73 5.24 -30.38
C ASN A 127 8.80 4.04 -30.11
N PHE A 128 8.39 3.81 -28.86
CA PHE A 128 7.56 2.65 -28.50
C PHE A 128 6.22 2.66 -29.25
N ARG A 129 5.95 1.60 -30.03
CA ARG A 129 4.74 1.45 -30.86
C ARG A 129 3.67 0.54 -30.25
N GLY A 130 3.84 0.12 -28.99
CA GLY A 130 2.86 -0.73 -28.32
C GLY A 130 1.58 0.04 -27.93
N PRO A 131 0.62 -0.64 -27.28
CA PRO A 131 -0.69 -0.06 -26.95
C PRO A 131 -0.64 1.21 -26.09
N LYS A 132 0.47 1.42 -25.38
CA LYS A 132 0.70 2.57 -24.49
C LYS A 132 1.35 3.77 -25.21
N GLY A 133 1.86 3.57 -26.43
CA GLY A 133 2.58 4.57 -27.20
C GLY A 133 3.90 5.05 -26.58
N ALA A 134 4.58 5.97 -27.27
CA ALA A 134 5.77 6.64 -26.77
C ALA A 134 5.42 7.63 -25.65
N CYS A 135 6.33 7.78 -24.69
CA CYS A 135 6.18 8.74 -23.58
C CYS A 135 7.52 9.40 -23.26
N CYS A 136 7.46 10.60 -22.67
CA CYS A 136 8.66 11.29 -22.19
C CYS A 136 9.21 10.58 -20.94
N LEU A 137 10.45 10.87 -20.55
CA LEU A 137 11.10 10.30 -19.37
C LEU A 137 10.30 10.59 -18.11
N MET A 138 9.73 11.78 -17.99
CA MET A 138 8.92 12.15 -16.81
C MET A 138 7.71 11.22 -16.66
N SER A 139 6.90 11.04 -17.71
CA SER A 139 5.76 10.11 -17.67
C SER A 139 6.19 8.68 -17.38
N TYR A 140 7.30 8.23 -17.96
CA TYR A 140 7.85 6.91 -17.67
C TYR A 140 8.25 6.78 -16.19
N PHE A 141 8.92 7.80 -15.65
CA PHE A 141 9.39 7.83 -14.28
C PHE A 141 8.23 7.85 -13.27
N ILE A 142 7.16 8.61 -13.53
CA ILE A 142 5.93 8.56 -12.72
C ILE A 142 5.31 7.16 -12.75
N GLY A 143 5.27 6.51 -13.92
CA GLY A 143 4.85 5.12 -14.03
C GLY A 143 5.74 4.16 -13.23
N ARG A 144 7.05 4.44 -13.14
CA ARG A 144 7.99 3.69 -12.29
C ARG A 144 7.72 3.91 -10.80
N CYS A 145 7.40 5.14 -10.39
CA CYS A 145 7.00 5.46 -9.03
C CYS A 145 5.77 4.64 -8.60
N MET A 146 4.78 4.48 -9.46
CA MET A 146 3.59 3.64 -9.17
C MET A 146 3.95 2.16 -8.95
N TRP A 147 4.91 1.63 -9.71
CA TRP A 147 5.40 0.25 -9.54
C TRP A 147 6.15 0.01 -8.23
N ASP A 148 6.71 1.06 -7.65
CA ASP A 148 7.44 0.97 -6.40
C ASP A 148 6.56 1.40 -5.21
N PHE A 149 5.42 2.05 -5.47
CA PHE A 149 4.51 2.60 -4.46
C PHE A 149 3.98 1.57 -3.48
N ARG A 150 3.56 0.37 -3.92
CA ARG A 150 3.03 -0.66 -3.00
C ARG A 150 3.99 -0.95 -1.85
N ARG A 151 5.27 -1.17 -2.17
CA ARG A 151 6.30 -1.50 -1.18
C ARG A 151 6.53 -0.34 -0.21
N VAL A 152 6.59 0.88 -0.75
CA VAL A 152 6.80 2.09 0.07
C VAL A 152 5.61 2.34 0.97
N TYR A 153 4.39 2.27 0.43
CA TYR A 153 3.16 2.45 1.18
C TYR A 153 3.06 1.49 2.37
N LEU A 154 3.32 0.19 2.14
CA LEU A 154 3.26 -0.81 3.22
C LEU A 154 4.29 -0.53 4.33
N ARG A 155 5.46 0.00 3.98
CA ARG A 155 6.46 0.42 4.97
C ARG A 155 6.01 1.67 5.73
N TRP A 156 5.50 2.66 5.01
CA TRP A 156 5.02 3.92 5.58
C TRP A 156 3.88 3.68 6.58
N VAL A 157 2.91 2.82 6.24
CA VAL A 157 1.84 2.40 7.17
C VAL A 157 2.43 1.77 8.44
N LYS A 158 3.40 0.87 8.29
CA LYS A 158 4.03 0.21 9.42
C LYS A 158 4.76 1.18 10.33
N GLU A 159 5.47 2.15 9.78
CA GLU A 159 6.15 3.16 10.60
C GLU A 159 5.16 4.03 11.35
N ARG A 160 4.06 4.43 10.70
CA ARG A 160 2.99 5.18 11.37
C ARG A 160 2.36 4.43 12.51
N GLU A 161 2.10 3.14 12.34
CA GLU A 161 1.59 2.31 13.43
C GLU A 161 2.58 2.16 14.57
N ARG A 162 3.87 2.03 14.25
CA ARG A 162 4.94 2.03 15.25
C ARG A 162 4.99 3.35 16.03
N ILE A 163 4.87 4.49 15.34
CA ILE A 163 4.82 5.81 15.97
C ILE A 163 3.58 5.92 16.86
N ALA A 164 2.40 5.55 16.36
CA ALA A 164 1.16 5.56 17.14
C ALA A 164 1.24 4.66 18.38
N GLN A 165 1.90 3.50 18.27
CA GLN A 165 2.17 2.59 19.38
C GLN A 165 3.09 3.25 20.43
N VAL A 166 4.18 3.89 20.00
CA VAL A 166 5.09 4.60 20.91
C VAL A 166 4.40 5.76 21.61
N GLU A 167 3.63 6.57 20.87
CA GLU A 167 2.86 7.68 21.44
C GLU A 167 1.82 7.18 22.46
N ALA A 168 1.10 6.10 22.15
CA ALA A 168 0.17 5.47 23.09
C ALA A 168 0.89 4.95 24.36
N ALA A 169 2.09 4.39 24.21
CA ALA A 169 2.91 3.92 25.32
C ALA A 169 3.38 5.04 26.25
N LEU A 170 3.66 6.23 25.69
CA LEU A 170 4.06 7.40 26.48
C LEU A 170 2.89 7.97 27.29
N LEU A 171 1.66 7.86 26.78
CA LEU A 171 0.45 8.36 27.43
C LEU A 171 -0.08 7.43 28.54
N ASP A 172 0.04 6.11 28.37
CA ASP A 172 -0.32 5.10 29.38
C ASP A 172 0.51 3.82 29.20
N PRO A 173 1.66 3.70 29.89
CA PRO A 173 2.56 2.55 29.77
C PRO A 173 1.86 1.21 30.12
N GLU A 174 1.02 1.21 31.13
CA GLU A 174 0.31 0.02 31.60
C GLU A 174 -0.78 -0.45 30.62
N ALA A 175 -1.52 0.47 29.99
CA ALA A 175 -2.48 0.10 28.95
C ALA A 175 -1.80 -0.38 27.66
N PHE A 176 -0.64 0.17 27.33
CA PHE A 176 0.14 -0.27 26.17
C PHE A 176 0.67 -1.70 26.33
N PHE A 177 1.22 -2.06 27.49
CA PHE A 177 1.64 -3.44 27.75
C PHE A 177 0.48 -4.44 27.63
N ARG A 178 -0.71 -4.09 28.15
CA ARG A 178 -1.92 -4.92 27.99
C ARG A 178 -2.33 -5.08 26.52
N LEU A 179 -2.22 -4.02 25.71
CA LEU A 179 -2.54 -4.03 24.28
C LEU A 179 -1.54 -4.87 23.47
N LEU A 180 -0.24 -4.74 23.74
CA LEU A 180 0.82 -5.51 23.10
C LEU A 180 0.72 -7.01 23.38
N THR A 181 0.31 -7.40 24.60
CA THR A 181 0.07 -8.80 24.95
C THR A 181 -1.21 -9.38 24.36
N ALA A 182 -2.16 -8.52 23.97
CA ALA A 182 -3.43 -8.92 23.35
C ALA A 182 -3.37 -9.00 21.81
N LEU A 183 -2.32 -8.45 21.19
CA LEU A 183 -2.09 -8.53 19.74
C LEU A 183 -1.19 -9.72 19.41
N PRO A 184 -1.59 -10.63 18.50
CA PRO A 184 -0.72 -11.73 18.09
C PRO A 184 0.56 -11.17 17.45
N HIS A 185 1.72 -11.49 18.02
CA HIS A 185 3.03 -11.21 17.44
C HIS A 185 3.25 -12.07 16.18
N HIS A 186 2.69 -11.68 15.03
CA HIS A 186 3.01 -12.34 13.75
C HIS A 186 3.14 -11.33 12.60
N GLY A 187 4.38 -11.13 12.17
CA GLY A 187 4.85 -11.24 10.77
C GLY A 187 4.17 -10.42 9.67
N GLU A 188 5.01 -9.69 8.95
CA GLU A 188 4.79 -9.07 7.62
C GLU A 188 3.95 -7.76 7.53
N PRO A 189 4.37 -6.79 6.68
CA PRO A 189 3.71 -5.48 6.50
C PRO A 189 2.24 -5.56 6.08
N GLU A 190 1.87 -6.62 5.38
CA GLU A 190 0.52 -6.92 4.98
C GLU A 190 -0.40 -7.03 6.21
N THR A 191 0.09 -7.56 7.35
CA THR A 191 -0.67 -7.84 8.58
C THR A 191 -1.06 -6.59 9.41
N ILE A 192 -0.40 -5.47 9.14
CA ILE A 192 -0.35 -4.29 10.02
C ILE A 192 -1.49 -3.30 9.68
N LEU A 193 -1.81 -3.15 8.38
CA LEU A 193 -2.98 -2.40 7.85
C LEU A 193 -4.35 -2.88 8.38
N PHE A 194 -4.38 -3.93 9.21
CA PHE A 194 -5.55 -4.63 9.71
C PHE A 194 -6.04 -4.18 11.09
N SER A 195 -5.42 -3.19 11.77
CA SER A 195 -5.89 -2.80 13.12
C SER A 195 -7.10 -1.86 13.10
N GLY A 196 -7.07 -0.74 12.37
CA GLY A 196 -8.13 0.30 12.44
C GLY A 196 -9.54 -0.16 12.02
N ALA A 197 -9.71 -0.56 10.75
CA ALA A 197 -11.02 -0.95 10.22
C ALA A 197 -11.57 -2.25 10.84
N PHE A 198 -10.70 -3.16 11.27
CA PHE A 198 -11.10 -4.34 12.02
C PHE A 198 -11.65 -3.96 13.40
N MET A 199 -10.97 -3.05 14.11
CA MET A 199 -11.39 -2.58 15.43
C MET A 199 -12.71 -1.81 15.33
N GLU A 200 -12.93 -0.98 14.31
CA GLU A 200 -14.21 -0.31 14.06
C GLU A 200 -15.36 -1.32 13.82
N LEU A 201 -15.13 -2.34 12.99
CA LEU A 201 -16.12 -3.39 12.74
C LEU A 201 -16.40 -4.24 13.97
N LEU A 202 -15.37 -4.48 14.78
CA LEU A 202 -15.48 -5.17 16.05
C LEU A 202 -16.28 -4.34 17.04
N ASP A 203 -15.99 -3.04 17.17
CA ASP A 203 -16.68 -2.13 18.09
C ASP A 203 -18.15 -1.89 17.72
N ALA A 204 -18.50 -2.05 16.45
CA ALA A 204 -19.90 -2.08 15.99
C ALA A 204 -20.68 -3.36 16.37
N GLN A 205 -20.03 -4.39 16.94
CA GLN A 205 -20.69 -5.63 17.35
C GLN A 205 -21.24 -5.58 18.79
N PRO A 206 -22.24 -6.42 19.11
CA PRO A 206 -22.67 -6.65 20.50
C PRO A 206 -21.51 -7.04 21.41
N ALA A 207 -21.57 -6.61 22.69
CA ALA A 207 -20.49 -6.77 23.67
C ALA A 207 -20.01 -8.22 23.82
N GLU A 208 -20.92 -9.18 23.74
CA GLU A 208 -20.64 -10.61 23.85
C GLU A 208 -19.90 -11.14 22.62
N THR A 209 -20.19 -10.61 21.42
CA THR A 209 -19.45 -10.93 20.20
C THR A 209 -18.05 -10.35 20.25
N ARG A 210 -17.91 -9.11 20.75
CA ARG A 210 -16.60 -8.47 20.95
C ARG A 210 -15.72 -9.28 21.89
N ALA A 211 -16.28 -9.71 23.02
CA ALA A 211 -15.58 -10.53 24.00
C ALA A 211 -15.14 -11.89 23.43
N VAL A 212 -16.02 -12.58 22.68
CA VAL A 212 -15.69 -13.86 22.02
C VAL A 212 -14.54 -13.70 21.02
N VAL A 213 -14.57 -12.65 20.20
CA VAL A 213 -13.55 -12.42 19.16
C VAL A 213 -12.21 -12.06 19.78
N ARG A 214 -12.18 -11.18 20.79
CA ARG A 214 -10.94 -10.82 21.51
C ARG A 214 -10.28 -12.04 22.14
N LEU A 215 -11.05 -12.85 22.89
CA LEU A 215 -10.54 -14.09 23.49
C LEU A 215 -10.08 -15.12 22.45
N THR A 216 -10.73 -15.17 21.28
CA THR A 216 -10.27 -16.03 20.18
C THR A 216 -8.93 -15.55 19.62
N CYS A 217 -8.73 -14.24 19.47
CA CYS A 217 -7.47 -13.64 19.03
C CYS A 217 -6.34 -13.84 20.04
N GLU A 218 -6.67 -13.88 21.33
CA GLU A 218 -5.76 -14.22 22.43
C GLU A 218 -5.43 -15.72 22.52
N GLY A 219 -6.03 -16.56 21.67
CA GLY A 219 -5.71 -17.98 21.54
C GLY A 219 -6.50 -18.93 22.46
N TYR A 220 -7.53 -18.45 23.15
CA TYR A 220 -8.37 -19.30 24.00
C TYR A 220 -9.21 -20.28 23.19
N ALA A 221 -9.39 -21.50 23.72
CA ALA A 221 -10.23 -22.53 23.11
C ALA A 221 -11.72 -22.25 23.31
N ASP A 222 -12.59 -22.77 22.42
CA ASP A 222 -14.05 -22.54 22.46
C ASP A 222 -14.68 -22.90 23.83
N GLY A 223 -14.16 -23.93 24.51
CA GLY A 223 -14.60 -24.35 25.84
C GLY A 223 -14.22 -23.33 26.92
N GLU A 224 -12.97 -22.88 26.91
CA GLU A 224 -12.45 -21.89 27.87
C GLU A 224 -13.15 -20.53 27.72
N ILE A 225 -13.44 -20.12 26.48
CA ILE A 225 -14.22 -18.91 26.19
C ILE A 225 -15.65 -19.06 26.71
N ALA A 226 -16.26 -20.23 26.54
CA ALA A 226 -17.62 -20.50 27.00
C ALA A 226 -17.70 -20.42 28.53
N ASP A 227 -16.76 -21.03 29.24
CA ASP A 227 -16.69 -20.99 30.71
C ASP A 227 -16.48 -19.56 31.22
N ARG A 228 -15.57 -18.81 30.60
CA ARG A 228 -15.24 -17.43 31.00
C ARG A 228 -16.36 -16.43 30.73
N LEU A 229 -17.17 -16.66 29.70
CA LEU A 229 -18.32 -15.83 29.34
C LEU A 229 -19.65 -16.38 29.87
N LYS A 230 -19.63 -17.42 30.72
CA LYS A 230 -20.83 -18.11 31.23
C LYS A 230 -21.83 -18.43 30.11
N SER A 231 -21.31 -18.97 29.01
CA SER A 231 -22.02 -19.26 27.77
C SER A 231 -21.78 -20.72 27.37
N THR A 232 -22.37 -21.19 26.26
CA THR A 232 -22.07 -22.52 25.70
C THR A 232 -21.03 -22.44 24.58
N PRO A 233 -20.21 -23.49 24.35
CA PRO A 233 -19.29 -23.55 23.22
C PRO A 233 -19.98 -23.40 21.86
N GLY A 234 -21.22 -23.88 21.74
CA GLY A 234 -22.06 -23.67 20.56
C GLY A 234 -22.34 -22.19 20.29
N ALA A 235 -22.69 -21.43 21.34
CA ALA A 235 -22.94 -20.00 21.21
C ALA A 235 -21.66 -19.20 20.89
N VAL A 236 -20.50 -19.62 21.39
CA VAL A 236 -19.18 -19.07 21.01
C VAL A 236 -18.92 -19.25 19.51
N ARG A 237 -19.12 -20.47 18.98
CA ARG A 237 -18.97 -20.77 17.55
C ARG A 237 -19.93 -19.96 16.68
N THR A 238 -21.19 -19.84 17.08
CA THR A 238 -22.19 -19.05 16.34
C THR A 238 -21.82 -17.57 16.29
N ARG A 239 -21.36 -16.98 17.41
CA ARG A 239 -20.93 -15.57 17.45
C ARG A 239 -19.70 -15.33 16.57
N ARG A 240 -18.70 -16.22 16.64
CA ARG A 240 -17.53 -16.18 15.75
C ARG A 240 -17.92 -16.30 14.28
N TYR A 241 -18.83 -17.21 13.95
CA TYR A 241 -19.34 -17.38 12.58
C TYR A 241 -20.10 -16.15 12.06
N ARG A 242 -20.91 -15.50 12.90
CA ARG A 242 -21.62 -14.25 12.55
C ARG A 242 -20.65 -13.10 12.30
N PHE A 243 -19.67 -12.90 13.18
CA PHE A 243 -18.65 -11.87 12.97
C PHE A 243 -17.82 -12.15 11.72
N LYS A 244 -17.49 -13.42 11.45
CA LYS A 244 -16.85 -13.86 10.21
C LYS A 244 -17.66 -13.43 8.99
N LYS A 245 -18.98 -13.59 8.97
CA LYS A 245 -19.81 -13.08 7.85
C LYS A 245 -19.71 -11.57 7.67
N VAL A 246 -19.66 -10.79 8.75
CA VAL A 246 -19.45 -9.33 8.69
C VAL A 246 -18.09 -9.01 8.08
N LEU A 247 -17.03 -9.72 8.48
CA LEU A 247 -15.70 -9.56 7.88
C LEU A 247 -15.67 -9.93 6.40
N TYR A 248 -16.33 -11.02 6.00
CA TYR A 248 -16.43 -11.44 4.60
C TYR A 248 -17.27 -10.50 3.75
N GLN A 249 -18.30 -9.87 4.32
CA GLN A 249 -19.09 -8.84 3.65
C GLN A 249 -18.28 -7.54 3.50
N ALA A 250 -17.57 -7.12 4.53
CA ALA A 250 -16.69 -5.96 4.44
C ALA A 250 -15.52 -6.20 3.47
N ALA A 251 -15.01 -7.44 3.39
CA ALA A 251 -13.98 -7.82 2.43
C ALA A 251 -14.51 -7.88 0.99
N SER A 252 -15.72 -8.39 0.77
CA SER A 252 -16.36 -8.40 -0.57
C SER A 252 -16.70 -6.98 -1.05
N GLU A 253 -16.97 -6.06 -0.13
CA GLU A 253 -17.15 -4.63 -0.38
C GLU A 253 -15.82 -3.85 -0.52
N ARG A 254 -14.66 -4.54 -0.56
CA ARG A 254 -13.30 -3.97 -0.64
C ARG A 254 -12.95 -3.00 0.51
N LYS A 255 -13.58 -3.18 1.69
CA LYS A 255 -13.33 -2.35 2.88
C LYS A 255 -12.25 -2.92 3.80
N ILE A 256 -12.02 -4.23 3.80
CA ILE A 256 -11.01 -4.90 4.64
C ILE A 256 -10.43 -6.17 3.99
N TRP A 257 -9.38 -6.75 4.58
CA TRP A 257 -8.90 -8.12 4.32
C TRP A 257 -9.08 -8.99 5.58
N ILE A 258 -9.18 -10.31 5.43
CA ILE A 258 -9.53 -11.24 6.51
C ILE A 258 -8.31 -12.10 6.88
N PRO A 259 -7.84 -12.08 8.14
CA PRO A 259 -6.77 -12.94 8.64
C PRO A 259 -7.01 -14.43 8.35
N ALA A 260 -5.92 -15.17 8.09
CA ALA A 260 -5.96 -16.59 7.75
C ALA A 260 -6.64 -17.45 8.84
N GLN A 261 -6.49 -17.06 10.10
CA GLN A 261 -7.12 -17.65 11.28
C GLN A 261 -8.66 -17.50 11.26
N LEU A 262 -9.14 -16.52 10.49
CA LEU A 262 -10.55 -16.22 10.25
C LEU A 262 -10.99 -16.63 8.84
N HIS A 263 -10.24 -17.49 8.13
CA HIS A 263 -10.73 -18.10 6.90
C HIS A 263 -11.59 -19.34 7.16
N ILE A 264 -12.62 -19.56 6.34
CA ILE A 264 -13.56 -20.69 6.49
C ILE A 264 -12.89 -22.05 6.23
N ASN A 265 -11.75 -22.08 5.52
CA ASN A 265 -11.14 -23.31 5.03
C ASN A 265 -9.80 -23.69 5.70
N GLY A 266 -9.20 -22.83 6.52
CA GLY A 266 -7.85 -23.06 7.09
C GLY A 266 -7.72 -24.19 8.12
N VAL A 267 -8.82 -24.78 8.58
CA VAL A 267 -8.80 -25.88 9.57
C VAL A 267 -8.98 -27.26 8.90
N ARG A 268 -9.38 -27.31 7.61
CA ARG A 268 -9.63 -28.60 6.93
C ARG A 268 -8.43 -29.23 6.24
N GLU A 269 -7.36 -28.47 5.96
CA GLU A 269 -6.16 -29.02 5.31
C GLU A 269 -5.12 -29.55 6.30
N GLN A 270 -5.02 -29.01 7.52
CA GLN A 270 -4.07 -29.52 8.52
C GLN A 270 -4.47 -30.87 9.14
N GLN A 271 -5.71 -31.33 8.98
CA GLN A 271 -6.14 -32.67 9.44
C GLN A 271 -6.05 -33.77 8.37
N ARG A 272 -5.66 -33.45 7.13
CA ARG A 272 -5.50 -34.45 6.05
C ARG A 272 -4.06 -34.82 5.72
N SER A 273 -3.07 -34.14 6.30
CA SER A 273 -1.65 -34.49 6.15
C SER A 273 -1.07 -35.18 7.39
N ALA A 274 -1.92 -35.62 8.31
CA ALA A 274 -1.52 -36.34 9.53
C ALA A 274 -2.35 -37.64 9.72
N VAL A 275 -2.70 -38.31 8.62
CA VAL A 275 -3.17 -39.70 8.60
C VAL A 275 -2.40 -40.46 7.54
#